data_AF-A0A656GLS9-F1
#
_entry.id   AF-A0A656GLS9-F1
#
_cell.length_a   1.000
_cell.length_b   1.000
_cell.length_c   1.000
_cell.angle_alpha   90.00
_cell.angle_beta   90.00
_cell.angle_gamma   90.00
#
_symmetry.space_group_name_H-M   'P 1'
#
loop_
_entity.id
_entity.type
_entity.pdbx_description
1 polymer ?
#
loop_
_entity_poly.entity_id
_entity_poly.type
_entity_poly.pdbx_seq_one_letter_code
_entity_poly.pdbx_strand_id
1 'polypeptide(L)' 'YDDSDRLLSIQRTPTDGGRKIGVTAEKLEFAYDILGRLTQESSPQGALAY' A
#
# COMPACT_ATOMS: atom_id res chain seq x y z
N TYR A 1 8.55 -7.98 1.65
CA TYR A 1 7.84 -9.25 1.43
C TYR A 1 7.81 -10.02 2.73
N ASP A 2 6.87 -10.95 2.90
CA ASP A 2 6.94 -11.96 3.97
C ASP A 2 7.65 -13.23 3.48
N ASP A 3 7.73 -14.24 4.35
CA ASP A 3 8.41 -15.52 4.08
C ASP A 3 7.73 -16.35 2.97
N SER A 4 6.52 -15.96 2.54
CA SER A 4 5.79 -16.59 1.43
C SER A 4 5.88 -15.77 0.13
N ASP A 5 6.86 -14.86 0.04
CA ASP A 5 7.05 -13.93 -1.07
C ASP A 5 5.83 -13.03 -1.36
N ARG A 6 4.98 -12.76 -0.35
CA ARG A 6 3.85 -11.83 -0.50
C ARG A 6 4.28 -10.39 -0.20
N LEU A 7 3.76 -9.46 -0.99
CA LEU A 7 4.12 -8.05 -0.89
C LEU A 7 3.46 -7.40 0.33
N LEU A 8 4.24 -7.09 1.37
CA LEU A 8 3.70 -6.48 2.60
C LEU A 8 3.48 -4.97 2.50
N SER A 9 4.29 -4.27 1.71
CA SER A 9 4.17 -2.82 1.58
C SER A 9 4.88 -2.28 0.35
N ILE A 10 4.42 -1.12 -0.13
CA ILE A 10 5.14 -0.31 -1.11
C ILE A 10 5.31 1.13 -0.62
N GLN A 11 6.30 1.82 -1.18
CA GLN A 11 6.43 3.27 -1.11
C GLN A 11 6.09 3.84 -2.48
N ARG A 12 5.22 4.84 -2.52
CA ARG A 12 4.90 5.58 -3.73
C ARG A 12 5.49 6.97 -3.61
N THR A 13 6.41 7.29 -4.52
CA THR A 13 6.98 8.63 -4.64
C THR A 13 6.19 9.42 -5.67
N PRO A 14 5.68 10.61 -5.33
CA PRO A 14 4.92 11.43 -6.27
C PRO A 14 5.82 11.92 -7.40
N THR A 15 5.27 12.02 -8.59
CA THR A 15 5.91 12.70 -9.71
C THR A 15 6.05 14.20 -9.42
N ASP A 16 6.89 14.89 -10.17
CA ASP A 16 7.05 16.35 -10.09
C ASP A 16 5.72 17.09 -10.24
N GLY A 17 4.85 16.62 -11.15
CA GLY A 17 3.50 17.14 -11.32
C GLY A 17 2.64 16.95 -10.08
N GLY A 18 2.65 15.76 -9.49
CA GLY A 18 1.92 15.47 -8.25
C GLY A 18 2.37 16.34 -7.08
N ARG A 19 3.68 16.51 -6.91
CA ARG A 19 4.23 17.38 -5.85
C ARG A 19 3.76 18.82 -5.97
N LYS A 20 3.65 19.36 -7.20
CA LYS A 20 3.17 20.74 -7.44
C LYS A 20 1.72 20.96 -7.03
N ILE A 21 0.90 19.91 -7.01
CA ILE A 21 -0.51 19.98 -6.57
C ILE A 21 -0.72 19.39 -5.16
N GLY A 22 0.36 19.21 -4.38
CA GLY A 22 0.30 18.78 -2.99
C GLY A 22 0.24 17.28 -2.74
N VAL A 23 0.45 16.43 -3.76
CA VAL A 23 0.57 14.97 -3.55
C VAL A 23 1.88 14.69 -2.83
N THR A 24 1.79 13.96 -1.71
CA THR A 24 2.92 13.53 -0.90
C THR A 24 3.28 12.08 -1.17
N ALA A 25 4.49 11.68 -0.76
CA ALA A 25 4.81 10.26 -0.70
C ALA A 25 3.87 9.53 0.26
N GLU A 26 3.57 8.27 -0.05
CA GLU A 26 2.72 7.44 0.78
C GLU A 26 3.23 6.00 0.86
N LYS A 27 2.93 5.37 1.99
CA LYS A 27 3.11 3.94 2.20
C LYS A 27 1.77 3.25 2.04
N LEU A 28 1.75 2.16 1.29
CA LEU A 28 0.63 1.22 1.34
C LEU A 28 1.09 -0.05 2.04
N GLU A 29 0.21 -0.63 2.85
CA GLU A 29 0.39 -1.89 3.55
C GLU A 29 -0.69 -2.89 3.14
N PHE A 30 -0.30 -4.15 2.99
CA PHE A 30 -1.18 -5.22 2.51
C PHE A 30 -1.31 -6.29 3.59
N ALA A 31 -2.54 -6.71 3.86
CA ALA A 31 -2.83 -7.82 4.75
C ALA A 31 -3.37 -9.02 3.97
N TYR A 32 -2.97 -10.22 4.39
CA TYR A 32 -3.34 -11.46 3.75
C TYR A 32 -3.94 -12.43 4.77
N ASP A 33 -4.91 -13.23 4.34
CA ASP A 33 -5.39 -14.35 5.14
C ASP A 33 -4.43 -15.56 5.07
N ILE A 34 -4.78 -16.60 5.82
CA ILE A 34 -4.02 -17.86 5.88
C ILE A 34 -4.00 -18.61 4.54
N LEU A 35 -4.93 -18.31 3.63
CA LEU A 35 -4.96 -18.90 2.28
C LEU A 35 -4.15 -18.07 1.27
N GLY A 36 -3.51 -16.98 1.70
CA GLY A 36 -2.71 -16.13 0.82
C GLY A 36 -3.50 -15.07 0.05
N ARG A 37 -4.80 -14.90 0.34
CA ARG A 37 -5.64 -13.91 -0.36
C ARG A 37 -5.44 -12.54 0.27
N LEU A 38 -5.33 -11.50 -0.56
CA LEU A 38 -5.31 -10.11 -0.10
C LEU A 38 -6.68 -9.78 0.51
N THR A 39 -6.71 -9.36 1.76
CA THR A 39 -7.94 -9.01 2.48
C THR A 39 -8.05 -7.52 2.76
N GLN A 40 -6.93 -6.79 2.80
CA GLN A 40 -6.94 -5.36 3.09
C GLN A 40 -5.75 -4.64 2.46
N GLU A 41 -6.02 -3.43 1.96
CA GLU A 41 -5.03 -2.41 1.65
C GLU A 41 -5.18 -1.26 2.64
N SER A 42 -4.09 -0.83 3.27
CA SER A 42 -4.08 0.28 4.23
C SER A 42 -3.18 1.40 3.74
N SER A 43 -3.68 2.62 3.79
CA SER A 43 -2.96 3.85 3.47
C SER A 43 -3.24 4.93 4.54
N PRO A 44 -2.51 6.06 4.55
CA PRO A 44 -2.79 7.16 5.46
C PRO A 44 -4.21 7.73 5.34
N GLN A 45 -4.89 7.49 4.21
CA GLN A 45 -6.24 7.97 3.92
C GLN A 45 -7.33 6.99 4.36
N GLY A 46 -6.96 5.77 4.79
CA GLY A 46 -7.90 4.76 5.27
C GLY A 46 -7.54 3.34 4.84
N ALA A 47 -8.46 2.41 5.07
CA ALA A 47 -8.30 1.01 4.69
C ALA A 47 -9.44 0.56 3.77
N LEU A 48 -9.09 -0.21 2.74
CA LEU A 48 -10.01 -0.89 1.84
C LEU A 48 -9.97 -2.40 2.13
N ALA A 49 -11.13 -3.00 2.39
CA ALA A 49 -11.28 -4.43 2.68
C ALA A 49 -11.98 -5.18 1.53
N TYR A 50 -11.66 -6.47 1.37
CA TYR A 50 -12.10 -7.33 0.27
C TYR A 50 -12.83 -8.60 0.73
#